data_AF-A0A8T7EL88-F1
#
_entry.id   AF-A0A8T7EL88-F1
#
_cell.length_a   1.000
_cell.length_b   1.000
_cell.length_c   1.000
_cell.angle_alpha   90.00
_cell.angle_beta   90.00
_cell.angle_gamma   90.00
#
_symmetry.space_group_name_H-M   'P 1'
#
loop_
_entity.id
_entity.type
_entity.pdbx_description
1 polymer ?
#
loop_
_entity_poly.entity_id
_entity_poly.type
_entity_poly.pdbx_seq_one_letter_code
_entity_poly.pdbx_strand_id
1 'polypeptide(L)' 'MLQCHRQNVHHSKLPPPGTVGHIVGLSTINPHRKCIVSHYPLCDSADHRFSVGIHTVFVRFLDNGEITRFSGFWFEALP' A
#
# COMPACT_ATOMS: atom_id res chain seq x y z
N MET A 1 18.14 8.36 16.12
CA MET A 1 17.52 7.07 16.48
C MET A 1 16.02 7.24 16.34
N LEU A 2 15.39 6.61 15.35
CA LEU A 2 13.96 6.72 15.12
C LEU A 2 13.24 5.80 16.12
N GLN A 3 12.50 6.40 17.06
CA GLN A 3 11.63 5.69 17.99
C GLN A 3 10.59 4.88 17.21
N CYS A 4 10.33 3.65 17.65
CA CYS A 4 9.35 2.67 17.16
C CYS A 4 7.88 3.14 17.18
N HIS A 5 7.59 4.37 16.77
CA HIS A 5 6.23 4.86 16.56
C HIS A 5 5.79 4.44 15.16
N ARG A 6 4.69 3.69 15.11
CA ARG A 6 3.94 3.35 13.90
C ARG A 6 3.86 4.56 12.97
N GLN A 7 4.57 4.49 11.85
CA GLN A 7 4.47 5.49 10.81
C GLN A 7 3.17 5.22 10.06
N ASN A 8 2.07 5.83 10.52
CA ASN A 8 0.89 6.00 9.70
C ASN A 8 1.34 6.79 8.48
N VAL A 9 1.45 6.11 7.34
CA VAL A 9 1.87 6.77 6.10
C VAL A 9 0.80 7.82 5.81
N HIS A 10 1.21 9.09 5.88
CA HIS A 10 0.37 10.25 5.70
C HIS A 10 -0.47 10.10 4.42
N HIS A 11 -1.69 10.62 4.43
CA HIS A 11 -2.76 10.44 3.41
C HIS A 11 -2.37 10.82 1.96
N SER A 12 -1.13 11.20 1.72
CA SER A 12 -0.59 11.67 0.44
C SER A 12 0.64 10.88 -0.04
N LYS A 13 1.11 9.86 0.70
CA LYS A 13 2.31 9.10 0.31
C LYS A 13 1.99 7.61 0.23
N LEU A 14 2.15 7.05 -0.96
CA LEU A 14 2.08 5.61 -1.15
C LEU A 14 3.38 4.95 -0.66
N PRO A 15 3.33 3.74 -0.07
CA PRO A 15 4.51 3.00 0.34
C PRO A 15 5.30 2.54 -0.89
N PRO A 16 6.62 2.80 -1.01
CA PRO A 16 7.36 2.57 -2.25
C PRO A 16 7.32 1.10 -2.71
N PRO A 17 7.49 0.82 -4.02
CA PRO A 17 7.60 -0.55 -4.52
C PRO A 17 8.68 -1.33 -3.77
N GLY A 18 8.38 -2.58 -3.42
CA GLY A 18 9.24 -3.43 -2.59
C GLY A 18 9.02 -3.28 -1.08
N THR A 19 8.26 -2.30 -0.61
CA THR A 19 7.94 -2.17 0.83
C THR A 19 7.09 -3.36 1.28
N VAL A 20 7.51 -4.00 2.38
CA VAL A 20 6.75 -5.08 3.02
C VAL A 20 5.95 -4.51 4.18
N GLY A 21 4.71 -4.94 4.32
CA GLY A 21 3.82 -4.43 5.37
C GLY A 21 2.46 -5.10 5.38
N HIS A 22 1.53 -4.43 6.03
CA HIS A 22 0.14 -4.86 6.14
C HIS A 22 -0.78 -3.80 5.56
N ILE A 23 -1.83 -4.26 4.87
CA ILE A 23 -2.95 -3.38 4.51
C ILE A 23 -3.89 -3.31 5.71
N VAL A 24 -4.24 -2.11 6.14
CA VAL A 24 -5.14 -1.84 7.25
C VAL A 24 -6.29 -0.92 6.83
N GLY A 25 -7.38 -0.94 7.59
CA GLY A 25 -8.57 -0.10 7.34
C GLY A 25 -9.50 -0.57 6.23
N LEU A 26 -9.21 -1.68 5.55
CA LEU A 26 -10.16 -2.37 4.66
C LEU A 26 -10.77 -3.58 5.39
N SER A 27 -12.09 -3.63 5.51
CA SER A 27 -12.82 -4.74 6.15
C SER A 27 -12.75 -6.05 5.36
N THR A 28 -12.39 -5.97 4.08
CA THR A 28 -12.31 -7.11 3.15
C THR A 28 -10.99 -7.86 3.22
N ILE A 29 -10.00 -7.36 3.97
CA ILE A 29 -8.66 -7.94 4.06
C ILE A 29 -8.35 -8.24 5.51
N ASN A 30 -7.75 -9.39 5.77
CA ASN A 30 -7.19 -9.68 7.10
C ASN A 30 -6.01 -8.71 7.36
N PRO A 31 -6.09 -7.84 8.38
CA PRO A 31 -5.05 -6.83 8.66
C PRO A 31 -3.72 -7.44 9.12
N HIS A 32 -3.67 -8.74 9.43
CA HIS A 32 -2.44 -9.45 9.77
C HIS A 32 -1.77 -10.11 8.56
N ARG A 33 -2.36 -10.04 7.35
CA ARG A 33 -1.72 -10.60 6.15
C ARG A 33 -0.59 -9.72 5.67
N LYS A 34 0.61 -10.30 5.61
CA LYS A 34 1.79 -9.64 5.07
C LYS A 34 1.73 -9.59 3.55
N CYS A 35 2.08 -8.43 3.02
CA CYS A 35 2.16 -8.20 1.59
C CYS A 35 3.37 -7.34 1.24
N ILE A 36 3.80 -7.42 -0.01
CA ILE A 36 4.83 -6.57 -0.60
C ILE A 36 4.21 -5.70 -1.68
N VAL A 37 4.52 -4.42 -1.67
CA VAL A 37 4.12 -3.49 -2.74
C VAL A 37 4.82 -3.91 -4.03
N SER A 38 4.06 -4.24 -5.07
CA SER A 38 4.59 -4.69 -6.36
C SER A 38 4.81 -3.54 -7.31
N HIS A 39 3.73 -2.84 -7.69
CA HIS A 39 3.76 -1.73 -8.64
C HIS A 39 2.50 -0.87 -8.51
N TYR A 40 2.51 0.30 -9.14
CA TYR A 40 1.35 1.16 -9.27
C TYR A 40 0.82 1.12 -10.69
N PRO A 41 -0.51 1.23 -10.89
CA PRO A 41 -1.07 1.36 -12.22
C PRO A 41 -0.52 2.61 -12.92
N LEU A 42 0.03 2.44 -14.13
CA LEU A 42 0.61 3.52 -14.93
C LEU A 42 -0.43 4.54 -15.43
N CYS A 43 -1.72 4.17 -15.45
CA CYS A 43 -2.75 4.89 -16.21
C CYS A 43 -4.01 5.26 -15.41
N ASP A 44 -3.94 5.31 -14.08
CA ASP A 44 -5.15 5.51 -13.27
C ASP A 44 -5.66 6.98 -13.31
N SER A 45 -4.93 7.92 -13.94
CA SER A 45 -5.48 9.18 -14.45
C SER A 45 -4.73 9.68 -15.67
N ALA A 46 -5.47 10.08 -16.71
CA ALA A 46 -4.94 10.82 -17.87
C ALA A 46 -4.46 12.23 -17.50
N ASP A 47 -4.81 12.72 -16.31
CA ASP A 47 -4.46 14.04 -15.80
C ASP A 47 -3.39 13.90 -14.69
N HIS A 48 -2.13 14.15 -15.08
CA HIS A 48 -0.94 14.11 -14.21
C HIS A 48 -1.03 15.00 -12.95
N ARG A 49 -2.06 15.87 -12.85
CA ARG A 49 -2.32 16.74 -11.71
C ARG A 49 -2.95 16.00 -10.52
N PHE A 50 -3.68 14.91 -10.78
CA PHE A 50 -4.34 14.10 -9.74
C PHE A 50 -3.62 12.77 -9.48
N SER A 51 -2.62 12.43 -10.30
CA SER A 51 -1.78 11.23 -10.15
C SER A 51 -0.96 11.18 -8.85
N VAL A 52 -0.89 12.29 -8.11
CA VAL A 52 -0.28 12.36 -6.77
C VAL A 52 -1.23 11.85 -5.68
N GLY A 53 -2.50 11.56 -6.01
CA GLY A 53 -3.54 11.15 -5.06
C GLY A 53 -4.24 9.83 -5.40
N ILE A 54 -3.77 9.07 -6.38
CA ILE A 54 -4.42 7.79 -6.69
C ILE A 54 -3.93 6.73 -5.74
N HIS A 55 -4.74 6.46 -4.73
CA HIS A 55 -4.52 5.47 -3.67
C HIS A 55 -4.55 4.02 -4.15
N THR A 56 -4.31 3.74 -5.43
CA THR A 56 -4.42 2.39 -6.00
C THR A 56 -3.04 1.75 -6.08
N VAL A 57 -2.88 0.57 -5.49
CA VAL A 57 -1.63 -0.20 -5.48
C VAL A 57 -1.89 -1.65 -5.88
N PHE A 58 -0.91 -2.28 -6.51
CA PHE A 58 -0.84 -3.72 -6.58
C PHE A 58 0.08 -4.22 -5.48
N VAL A 59 -0.44 -5.08 -4.61
CA VAL A 59 0.37 -5.82 -3.63
C VAL A 59 0.42 -7.29 -4.01
N ARG A 60 1.51 -7.95 -3.61
CA ARG A 60 1.61 -9.41 -3.61
C ARG A 60 1.57 -9.91 -2.17
N PHE A 61 0.63 -10.78 -1.84
CA PHE A 61 0.57 -11.39 -0.52
C PHE A 61 1.67 -12.44 -0.36
N LEU A 62 2.31 -12.47 0.81
CA LEU A 62 3.48 -13.34 1.06
C LEU A 62 3.11 -14.77 1.45
N ASP A 63 1.87 -15.01 1.87
CA ASP A 63 1.37 -16.32 2.27
C ASP A 63 1.01 -17.20 1.06
N ASN A 64 0.39 -16.63 0.02
CA ASN A 64 -0.11 -17.37 -1.14
C ASN A 64 0.45 -16.89 -2.50
N GLY A 65 1.20 -15.79 -2.52
CA GLY A 65 1.75 -15.21 -3.76
C GLY A 65 0.71 -14.49 -4.63
N GLU A 66 -0.53 -14.36 -4.18
CA GLU A 66 -1.62 -13.69 -4.89
C GLU A 66 -1.31 -12.21 -5.09
N ILE A 67 -1.57 -11.71 -6.29
CA ILE A 67 -1.42 -10.29 -6.62
C ILE A 67 -2.81 -9.67 -6.69
N THR A 68 -3.06 -8.67 -5.87
CA THR A 68 -4.37 -8.02 -5.76
C THR A 68 -4.22 -6.50 -5.82
N ARG A 69 -5.18 -5.85 -6.46
CA ARG A 69 -5.27 -4.40 -6.56
C ARG A 69 -6.12 -3.85 -5.42
N PHE A 70 -5.61 -2.84 -4.71
CA PHE A 70 -6.34 -2.16 -3.64
C PHE A 70 -6.35 -0.66 -3.85
N SER A 71 -7.46 -0.02 -3.52
CA SER A 71 -7.65 1.43 -3.53
C SER A 71 -8.20 1.90 -2.19
N GLY A 72 -7.86 3.12 -1.76
CA GLY A 72 -8.42 3.72 -0.54
C GLY A 72 -8.03 2.94 0.73
N PHE A 73 -6.76 2.57 0.84
CA PHE A 73 -6.23 1.73 1.90
C PHE A 73 -5.23 2.50 2.78
N TRP A 74 -4.99 1.98 3.98
CA TRP A 74 -3.85 2.36 4.80
C TRP A 74 -2.81 1.25 4.77
N PHE A 75 -1.55 1.64 4.91
CA PHE A 75 -0.43 0.69 4.89
C PHE A 75 0.43 0.89 6.13
N GLU A 76 0.66 -0.20 6.86
CA GLU A 76 1.59 -0.25 7.98
C GLU A 76 2.85 -0.98 7.50
N ALA A 77 3.90 -0.22 7.20
CA ALA A 77 5.19 -0.78 6.79
C ALA A 77 5.82 -1.53 7.97
N LEU A 78 6.38 -2.70 7.68
CA LEU A 78 7.19 -3.44 8.63
C LEU A 78 8.63 -2.86 8.65
N PRO A 79 9.27 -2.78 9.82
CA PRO A 79 10.66 -2.32 9.96
C PRO A 79 11.67 -3.27 9.31
#